data_AF-A0A6B2GG51-F1
#
_entry.id   AF-A0A6B2GG51-F1
#
_cell.length_a   1.000
_cell.length_b   1.000
_cell.length_c   1.000
_cell.angle_alpha   90.00
_cell.angle_beta   90.00
_cell.angle_gamma   90.00
#
_symmetry.space_group_name_H-M   'P 1'
#
loop_
_entity.id
_entity.type
_entity.pdbx_description
1 polymer ?
#
loop_
_entity_poly.entity_id
_entity_poly.type
_entity_poly.pdbx_seq_one_letter_code
_entity_poly.pdbx_strand_id
1 'polypeptide(L)' 'EWTVILNKNLNVWGAYAYDQAADALRFTVKPTTDVEEIEAFSIAFDNGVNKAMVLAWDKTRVSIPIKF' A
#
# COMPACT_ATOMS: atom_id res chain seq x y z
N GLU A 1 -5.39 -11.48 1.39
CA GLU A 1 -4.70 -10.67 2.42
C GLU A 1 -3.46 -10.06 1.78
N TRP A 2 -3.15 -8.78 2.03
CA TRP A 2 -1.98 -8.11 1.45
C TRP A 2 -0.92 -7.92 2.54
N THR A 3 0.34 -8.18 2.20
CA THR A 3 1.49 -7.78 3.02
C THR A 3 2.02 -6.47 2.47
N VAL A 4 2.02 -5.44 3.31
CA VAL A 4 2.56 -4.11 2.97
C VAL A 4 3.87 -3.92 3.69
N ILE A 5 4.89 -3.50 2.93
CA ILE A 5 6.24 -3.28 3.41
C ILE A 5 6.65 -1.86 3.02
N LEU A 6 7.09 -1.07 4.00
CA LEU A 6 7.80 0.19 3.77
C LEU A 6 9.28 -0.10 3.94
N ASN A 7 10.08 0.09 2.89
CA ASN A 7 11.49 -0.25 2.88
C ASN A 7 12.37 1.01 3.00
N LYS A 8 13.52 0.90 3.68
CA LYS A 8 14.49 1.98 3.86
C LYS A 8 15.37 2.23 2.64
N ASN A 9 15.55 1.21 1.79
CA ASN A 9 16.38 1.32 0.59
C ASN A 9 15.65 2.14 -0.47
N LEU A 10 16.36 3.11 -1.04
CA LEU A 10 15.86 3.97 -2.11
C LEU A 10 16.33 3.42 -3.46
N ASN A 11 15.63 3.81 -4.54
CA ASN A 11 15.98 3.45 -5.93
C ASN A 11 15.97 1.95 -6.23
N VAL A 12 15.13 1.18 -5.52
CA VAL A 12 14.94 -0.24 -5.79
C VAL A 12 13.77 -0.43 -6.77
N TRP A 13 14.01 -1.18 -7.85
CA TRP A 13 12.99 -1.50 -8.85
C TRP A 13 12.53 -2.96 -8.67
N GLY A 14 11.37 -3.12 -8.03
CA GLY A 14 10.80 -4.43 -7.73
C GLY A 14 11.53 -5.19 -6.61
N ALA A 15 11.33 -6.51 -6.54
CA ALA A 15 11.80 -7.33 -5.42
C ALA A 15 13.22 -7.91 -5.59
N TYR A 16 13.91 -7.62 -6.69
CA TYR A 16 15.21 -8.26 -7.01
C TYR A 16 16.32 -7.94 -6.01
N ALA A 17 16.30 -6.74 -5.43
CA ALA A 17 17.23 -6.30 -4.38
C ALA A 17 16.52 -6.17 -3.02
N TYR A 18 15.42 -6.89 -2.82
CA TYR A 18 14.70 -6.88 -1.55
C TYR A 18 15.55 -7.56 -0.46
N ASP A 19 15.75 -6.85 0.64
CA ASP A 19 16.33 -7.34 1.87
C ASP A 19 15.37 -7.02 3.02
N GLN A 20 14.91 -8.06 3.71
CA GLN A 20 13.99 -7.93 4.83
C GLN A 20 14.61 -7.15 6.01
N ALA A 21 15.94 -7.15 6.16
CA ALA A 21 16.61 -6.36 7.20
C ALA A 21 16.45 -4.84 6.96
N ALA A 22 16.15 -4.43 5.73
CA ALA A 22 15.88 -3.05 5.36
C ALA A 22 14.40 -2.64 5.49
N ASP A 23 13.52 -3.54 5.95
CA ASP A 23 12.12 -3.20 6.22
C ASP A 23 12.04 -2.18 7.37
N ALA A 24 11.45 -1.02 7.12
CA ALA A 24 11.10 -0.03 8.15
C ALA A 24 9.81 -0.43 8.87
N LEU A 25 8.85 -0.98 8.12
CA LEU A 25 7.56 -1.41 8.64
C LEU A 25 7.03 -2.55 7.77
N ARG A 26 6.46 -3.58 8.41
CA ARG A 26 5.81 -4.72 7.74
C ARG A 26 4.53 -5.07 8.48
N PHE A 27 3.42 -5.11 7.77
CA PHE A 27 2.12 -5.46 8.34
C PHE A 27 1.21 -6.09 7.29
N THR A 28 0.16 -6.76 7.76
CA THR A 28 -0.88 -7.28 6.87
C THR A 28 -2.12 -6.40 6.94
N VAL A 29 -2.81 -6.30 5.82
CA VAL A 29 -4.04 -5.54 5.68
C VAL A 29 -5.02 -6.33 4.83
N LYS A 30 -6.28 -6.32 5.26
CA LYS A 30 -7.34 -6.99 4.53
C LYS A 30 -7.81 -6.08 3.39
N PRO A 31 -7.68 -6.52 2.12
CA PRO A 31 -8.25 -5.78 1.01
C PRO A 31 -9.78 -5.80 1.06
N THR A 32 -10.39 -4.78 0.48
CA THR A 32 -11.82 -4.68 0.21
C THR A 32 -12.06 -4.74 -1.30
N THR A 33 -13.21 -5.23 -1.71
CA THR A 33 -13.66 -5.17 -3.10
C THR A 33 -14.38 -3.85 -3.35
N ASP A 34 -14.09 -3.21 -4.47
CA ASP A 34 -14.76 -2.00 -4.92
C ASP A 34 -15.64 -2.26 -6.16
N VAL A 35 -16.59 -1.36 -6.39
CA VAL A 35 -17.52 -1.40 -7.53
C VAL A 35 -16.85 -0.86 -8.80
N GLU A 36 -16.00 0.16 -8.64
CA GLU A 36 -15.24 0.75 -9.73
C GLU A 36 -13.89 0.03 -9.90
N GLU A 37 -13.54 -0.22 -11.16
CA GLU A 37 -12.30 -0.90 -11.54
C GLU A 37 -11.20 0.12 -11.86
N ILE A 38 -10.00 -0.09 -11.32
CA ILE A 38 -8.83 0.74 -11.60
C ILE A 38 -7.77 -0.11 -12.32
N GLU A 39 -7.59 0.15 -13.61
CA GLU A 39 -6.63 -0.57 -14.46
C GLU A 39 -5.17 -0.45 -13.99
N ALA A 40 -4.73 0.79 -13.74
CA ALA A 40 -3.36 1.07 -13.33
C ALA A 40 -3.23 1.04 -11.81
N PHE A 41 -2.27 0.29 -11.28
CA PHE A 41 -1.96 0.32 -9.85
C PHE A 41 -1.73 1.76 -9.39
N SER A 42 -2.57 2.23 -8.49
CA SER A 42 -2.65 3.64 -8.09
C SER A 42 -2.55 3.76 -6.59
N ILE A 43 -1.88 4.84 -6.14
CA ILE A 43 -1.74 5.20 -4.73
C ILE A 43 -2.25 6.62 -4.57
N ALA A 44 -3.18 6.81 -3.64
CA ALA A 44 -3.74 8.12 -3.29
C ALA A 44 -3.73 8.34 -1.78
N PHE A 45 -3.76 9.60 -1.37
CA PHE A 45 -3.88 9.97 0.04
C PHE A 45 -5.22 10.65 0.26
N ASP A 46 -6.05 10.06 1.12
CA ASP A 46 -7.26 10.68 1.63
C ASP A 46 -6.86 11.62 2.78
N ASN A 47 -7.20 12.91 2.64
CA ASN A 47 -6.93 13.96 3.61
C ASN A 47 -8.16 14.35 4.44
N GLY A 48 -9.23 13.56 4.37
CA GLY A 48 -10.44 13.74 5.17
C GLY A 48 -10.24 13.44 6.67
N VAL A 49 -11.35 13.23 7.38
CA VAL A 49 -11.36 12.95 8.83
C VAL A 49 -10.56 11.68 9.16
N ASN A 50 -10.64 10.67 8.29
CA ASN A 50 -9.91 9.41 8.42
C ASN A 50 -8.74 9.37 7.43
N LYS A 51 -7.71 10.18 7.69
CA LYS A 51 -6.53 10.25 6.83
C LYS A 51 -5.96 8.86 6.54
N ALA A 52 -5.78 8.54 5.27
CA ALA A 52 -5.36 7.21 4.87
C ALA A 52 -4.57 7.22 3.56
N MET A 53 -3.62 6.29 3.43
CA MET A 53 -3.05 5.91 2.14
C MET A 53 -3.92 4.81 1.54
N VAL A 54 -4.41 5.04 0.33
CA VAL A 54 -5.27 4.10 -0.40
C VAL A 54 -4.51 3.56 -1.60
N LEU A 55 -4.36 2.24 -1.65
CA LEU A 55 -3.85 1.53 -2.82
C LEU A 55 -5.00 0.86 -3.55
N ALA A 56 -4.99 0.91 -4.88
CA ALA A 56 -6.05 0.32 -5.69
C ALA A 56 -5.51 -0.30 -6.99
N TRP A 57 -6.08 -1.44 -7.38
CA TRP A 57 -5.85 -2.12 -8.65
C TRP A 57 -6.96 -3.14 -8.93
N ASP A 58 -7.45 -3.18 -10.17
CA ASP A 58 -8.68 -3.87 -10.56
C ASP A 58 -9.80 -3.41 -9.59
N LYS A 59 -10.58 -4.33 -9.03
CA LYS A 59 -11.60 -4.09 -8.00
C LYS A 59 -11.06 -4.23 -6.59
N THR A 60 -9.74 -4.29 -6.41
CA THR A 60 -9.13 -4.41 -5.09
C THR A 60 -8.76 -3.03 -4.55
N ARG A 61 -9.20 -2.73 -3.34
CA ARG A 61 -8.75 -1.57 -2.56
C ARG A 61 -8.14 -1.97 -1.24
N VAL A 62 -7.13 -1.22 -0.83
CA VAL A 62 -6.44 -1.35 0.45
C VAL A 62 -6.33 0.02 1.07
N SER A 63 -6.93 0.21 2.24
CA SER A 63 -6.86 1.48 2.99
C SER A 63 -5.98 1.31 4.23
N ILE A 64 -4.95 2.14 4.35
CA ILE A 64 -3.98 2.13 5.43
C ILE A 64 -4.12 3.46 6.18
N PRO A 65 -4.67 3.45 7.42
CA PRO A 65 -4.81 4.68 8.21
C PRO A 65 -3.47 5.32 8.52
N ILE A 66 -3.40 6.65 8.38
CA ILE A 66 -2.23 7.45 8.77
C ILE A 66 -2.61 8.24 10.01
N LYS A 67 -1.99 7.93 11.14
CA LYS A 67 -2.15 8.64 12.42
C LYS A 67 -0.82 9.26 12.84
N PHE A 68 -0.86 10.48 13.34
CA PHE A 68 0.27 11.22 13.91
C PHE A 68 0.08 11.35 15.42
#